data_AF-A0A0H2U634-F1
#
_entry.id   AF-A0A0H2U634-F1
#
_cell.length_a   1.000
_cell.length_b   1.000
_cell.length_c   1.000
_cell.angle_alpha   90.00
_cell.angle_beta   90.00
_cell.angle_gamma   90.00
#
_symmetry.space_group_name_H-M   'P 1'
#
loop_
_entity.id
_entity.type
_entity.pdbx_description
1 polymer ?
#
loop_
_entity_poly.entity_id
_entity_poly.type
_entity_poly.pdbx_seq_one_letter_code
_entity_poly.pdbx_strand_id
1 'polypeptide(L)'
;MKTNWHREKATQLLREHREEHADPDSPVVCKCQCSKFPKDGSFTYKEINYIMGRIVDENGSVDLVKALLDLGGDVNHTRRSSSSLWKKVARRNQQPERSDVLQIATVRCGPMLVEALAAKADQENLDNALHYGLLRRDLDILAVLLKHGADPAELHEDFEKAMICSETDIIRLLVSGPKRPCVDCLSVSLAMAVQNGATEILRLLVAAGADPNYGLGTALAMAVGAQKIDYLRILISGPVRASEASLDIALGVAHQNLWNSDDAIQRQMMEICLKAGARGERTERLFTSGLVNSVKKRQSRLLELILQNARPADPFHTLAVLEAIKGNQTVTLARLLRLSPSQGCMVAATAQAMKIKDSEVMYETVALLLSMGVRGRPVGDAFVQCVRLLSRGQTSPGGPDPF
;
A
#
# COMPACT_ATOMS: atom_id res chain seq x y z
N MET A 1 -7.74 53.98 3.24
CA MET A 1 -8.71 54.40 4.29
C MET A 1 -9.08 53.25 5.23
N LYS A 2 -9.57 52.09 4.76
CA LYS A 2 -9.98 50.96 5.64
C LYS A 2 -8.87 50.42 6.56
N THR A 3 -7.64 50.24 6.08
CA THR A 3 -6.50 49.75 6.90
C THR A 3 -6.19 50.64 8.09
N ASN A 4 -6.43 51.95 7.98
CA ASN A 4 -6.18 52.89 9.08
C ASN A 4 -7.25 52.73 10.18
N TRP A 5 -8.50 52.47 9.79
CA TRP A 5 -9.61 52.26 10.74
C TRP A 5 -9.39 51.03 11.63
N HIS A 6 -8.97 49.89 11.06
CA HIS A 6 -8.73 48.68 11.85
C HIS A 6 -7.57 48.85 12.85
N ARG A 7 -6.52 49.59 12.46
CA ARG A 7 -5.41 49.92 13.34
C ARG A 7 -5.80 50.87 14.47
N GLU A 8 -6.60 51.89 14.16
CA GLU A 8 -7.18 52.79 15.15
C GLU A 8 -8.08 52.01 16.12
N LYS A 9 -8.94 51.12 15.61
CA LYS A 9 -9.83 50.29 16.44
C LYS A 9 -9.06 49.31 17.32
N ALA A 10 -8.02 48.67 16.81
CA ALA A 10 -7.13 47.81 17.60
C ALA A 10 -6.48 48.60 18.74
N THR A 11 -5.98 49.80 18.44
CA THR A 11 -5.38 50.70 19.44
C THR A 11 -6.40 51.15 20.47
N GLN A 12 -7.64 51.42 20.06
CA GLN A 12 -8.74 51.76 20.96
C GLN A 12 -9.03 50.62 21.94
N LEU A 13 -9.20 49.38 21.45
CA LEU A 13 -9.46 48.21 22.30
C LEU A 13 -8.35 47.98 23.33
N LEU A 14 -7.10 48.24 22.96
CA LEU A 14 -5.96 48.14 23.88
C LEU A 14 -5.98 49.25 24.95
N ARG A 15 -6.48 50.45 24.64
CA ARG A 15 -6.66 51.53 25.63
C ARG A 15 -7.83 51.25 26.56
N GLU A 16 -8.97 50.83 26.02
CA GLU A 16 -10.14 50.41 26.81
C GLU A 16 -9.76 49.30 27.79
N HIS A 17 -8.96 48.32 27.34
CA HIS A 17 -8.40 47.30 28.22
C HIS A 17 -7.57 47.88 29.37
N ARG A 18 -6.73 48.89 29.14
CA ARG A 18 -5.95 49.55 30.21
C ARG A 18 -6.84 50.32 31.18
N GLU A 19 -7.87 50.99 30.69
CA GLU A 19 -8.82 51.75 31.51
C GLU A 19 -9.59 50.82 32.47
N GLU A 20 -10.08 49.68 31.99
CA GLU A 20 -10.71 48.64 32.82
C GLU A 20 -9.78 48.10 33.93
N HIS A 21 -8.46 48.17 33.72
CA HIS A 21 -7.45 47.73 34.70
C HIS A 21 -6.98 48.86 35.63
N ALA A 22 -7.24 50.12 35.30
CA ALA A 22 -6.84 51.29 36.09
C ALA A 22 -7.86 51.67 37.17
N ASP A 23 -9.07 51.10 37.12
CA ASP A 23 -10.11 51.27 38.13
C ASP A 23 -9.68 50.66 39.47
N PRO A 24 -9.43 51.47 40.52
CA PRO A 24 -8.95 51.01 41.83
C PRO A 24 -9.94 50.10 42.58
N ASP A 25 -11.24 50.17 42.24
CA ASP A 25 -12.30 49.39 42.88
C ASP A 25 -12.60 48.07 42.13
N SER A 26 -11.91 47.81 41.01
CA SER A 26 -12.05 46.59 40.23
C SER A 26 -11.26 45.42 40.86
N PRO A 27 -11.91 44.31 41.27
CA PRO A 27 -11.25 43.16 41.90
C PRO A 27 -10.40 42.32 40.91
N VAL A 28 -10.16 42.82 39.70
CA VAL A 28 -9.62 42.06 38.58
C VAL A 28 -8.09 42.14 38.56
N VAL A 29 -7.42 41.06 38.98
CA VAL A 29 -5.99 40.81 38.68
C VAL A 29 -5.80 40.89 37.16
N CYS A 30 -4.80 41.64 36.67
CA CYS A 30 -4.61 41.83 35.21
C CYS A 30 -4.66 40.51 34.45
N LYS A 31 -5.69 40.35 33.64
CA LYS A 31 -5.96 39.13 32.87
C LYS A 31 -4.86 38.87 31.82
N CYS A 32 -4.26 39.97 31.38
CA CYS A 32 -3.04 40.07 30.58
C CYS A 32 -1.74 39.62 31.28
N GLN A 33 -1.74 39.45 32.61
CA GLN A 33 -0.57 39.14 33.45
C GLN A 33 0.64 40.06 33.26
N CYS A 34 0.37 41.33 32.93
CA CYS A 34 1.33 42.43 32.96
C CYS A 34 1.51 42.89 34.41
N SER A 35 2.77 43.10 34.81
CA SER A 35 3.09 43.63 36.14
C SER A 35 3.02 45.15 36.20
N LYS A 36 3.34 45.85 35.09
CA LYS A 36 3.26 47.30 34.91
C LYS A 36 3.08 47.65 33.43
N PHE A 37 2.29 48.68 33.13
CA PHE A 37 2.15 49.21 31.77
C PHE A 37 3.31 50.17 31.42
N PRO A 38 3.80 50.20 30.16
CA PRO A 38 4.82 51.14 29.72
C PRO A 38 4.38 52.60 29.82
N LYS A 39 5.27 53.47 30.31
CA LYS A 39 4.98 54.91 30.53
C LYS A 39 5.04 55.75 29.26
N ASP A 40 5.70 55.24 28.22
CA ASP A 40 5.82 55.83 26.88
C ASP A 40 4.55 55.65 26.03
N GLY A 41 3.52 54.98 26.56
CA GLY A 41 2.26 54.75 25.87
C GLY A 41 2.28 53.59 24.86
N SER A 42 3.42 52.92 24.68
CA SER A 42 3.52 51.71 23.85
C SER A 42 2.78 50.53 24.48
N PHE A 43 2.34 49.58 23.65
CA PHE A 43 1.64 48.37 24.10
C PHE A 43 2.62 47.20 24.21
N THR A 44 2.52 46.44 25.30
CA THR A 44 3.31 45.23 25.49
C THR A 44 2.73 44.09 24.65
N TYR A 45 3.58 43.14 24.23
CA TYR A 45 3.12 41.96 23.50
C TYR A 45 2.03 41.19 24.27
N LYS A 46 2.10 41.15 25.62
CA LYS A 46 1.09 40.48 26.45
C LYS A 46 -0.30 41.10 26.32
N GLU A 47 -0.39 42.41 26.25
CA GLU A 47 -1.65 43.12 26.03
C GLU A 47 -2.21 42.84 24.64
N ILE A 48 -1.34 42.95 23.63
CA ILE A 48 -1.71 42.73 22.23
C ILE A 48 -2.20 41.30 22.03
N ASN A 49 -1.44 40.32 22.52
CA ASN A 49 -1.79 38.90 22.42
C ASN A 49 -3.03 38.52 23.24
N TYR A 50 -3.27 39.15 24.40
CA TYR A 50 -4.50 38.93 25.17
C TYR A 50 -5.74 39.40 24.40
N ILE A 51 -5.70 40.63 23.85
CA ILE A 51 -6.81 41.16 23.06
C ILE A 51 -6.98 40.39 21.75
N MET A 52 -5.89 40.06 21.07
CA MET A 52 -5.92 39.20 19.88
C MET A 52 -6.56 37.85 20.19
N GLY A 53 -6.15 37.19 21.27
CA GLY A 53 -6.73 35.91 21.71
C GLY A 53 -8.23 35.99 21.94
N ARG A 54 -8.73 37.05 22.58
CA ARG A 54 -10.18 37.28 22.75
C ARG A 54 -10.92 37.44 21.42
N ILE A 55 -10.39 38.25 20.52
CA ILE A 55 -11.01 38.47 19.21
C ILE A 55 -11.06 37.17 18.42
N VAL A 56 -10.00 36.36 18.50
CA VAL A 56 -9.96 35.03 17.87
C VAL A 56 -10.96 34.08 18.52
N ASP A 57 -11.04 34.06 19.86
CA ASP A 57 -11.97 33.20 20.60
C ASP A 57 -13.45 33.47 20.27
N GLU A 58 -13.75 34.74 19.98
CA GLU A 58 -15.07 35.25 19.59
C GLU A 58 -15.32 35.18 18.06
N ASN A 59 -14.40 34.61 17.26
CA ASN A 59 -14.46 34.59 15.79
C ASN A 59 -14.67 35.99 15.17
N GLY A 60 -13.89 36.96 15.64
CA GLY A 60 -13.98 38.36 15.27
C GLY A 60 -13.35 38.71 13.91
N SER A 61 -13.15 40.01 13.67
CA SER A 61 -12.70 40.53 12.38
C SER A 61 -11.26 40.12 12.03
N VAL A 62 -11.08 39.49 10.86
CA VAL A 62 -9.76 39.14 10.29
C VAL A 62 -8.84 40.35 10.17
N ASP A 63 -9.38 41.49 9.73
CA ASP A 63 -8.60 42.72 9.54
C ASP A 63 -8.15 43.33 10.88
N LEU A 64 -8.92 43.13 11.94
CA LEU A 64 -8.55 43.54 13.30
C LEU A 64 -7.42 42.65 13.86
N VAL A 65 -7.48 41.34 13.62
CA VAL A 65 -6.38 40.41 13.96
C VAL A 65 -5.11 40.77 13.21
N LYS A 66 -5.20 41.05 11.90
CA LYS A 66 -4.06 41.53 11.09
C LYS A 66 -3.48 42.82 11.64
N ALA A 67 -4.32 43.78 12.01
CA ALA A 67 -3.87 45.03 12.62
C ALA A 67 -3.15 44.81 13.97
N LEU A 68 -3.60 43.86 14.80
CA LEU A 68 -2.94 43.50 16.05
C LEU A 68 -1.58 42.81 15.82
N LEU A 69 -1.48 41.95 14.80
CA LEU A 69 -0.20 41.37 14.37
C LEU A 69 0.77 42.48 13.90
N ASP A 70 0.29 43.46 13.13
CA ASP A 70 1.09 44.61 12.68
C ASP A 70 1.54 45.52 13.84
N LEU A 71 0.79 45.55 14.94
CA LEU A 71 1.15 46.27 16.17
C LEU A 71 2.15 45.51 17.06
N GLY A 72 2.54 44.28 16.69
CA GLY A 72 3.50 43.48 17.44
C GLY A 72 2.91 42.26 18.15
N GLY A 73 1.70 41.85 17.80
CA GLY A 73 1.13 40.57 18.24
C GLY A 73 1.90 39.39 17.65
N ASP A 74 2.17 38.38 18.48
CA ASP A 74 3.00 37.23 18.08
C ASP A 74 2.26 35.90 18.22
N VAL A 75 2.04 35.20 17.11
CA VAL A 75 1.41 33.88 17.07
C VAL A 75 2.26 32.83 17.81
N ASN A 76 3.57 33.02 17.90
CA ASN A 76 4.52 32.00 18.37
C ASN A 76 5.03 32.22 19.79
N HIS A 77 4.50 33.21 20.50
CA HIS A 77 5.06 33.56 21.80
C HIS A 77 4.94 32.40 22.80
N THR A 78 6.03 32.15 23.53
CA THR A 78 6.07 31.15 24.59
C THR A 78 5.94 31.82 25.94
N ARG A 79 4.97 31.41 26.75
CA ARG A 79 4.87 31.88 28.13
C ARG A 79 5.92 31.15 28.97
N ARG A 80 6.88 31.89 29.52
CA ARG A 80 7.77 31.33 30.56
C ARG A 80 6.92 30.90 31.74
N SER A 81 7.04 29.63 32.14
CA SER A 81 6.50 29.13 33.41
C SER A 81 6.87 30.11 34.52
N SER A 82 5.88 30.58 35.27
CA SER A 82 6.09 31.59 36.31
C SER A 82 7.18 31.13 37.28
N SER A 83 8.23 31.92 37.50
CA SER A 83 9.37 31.61 38.36
C SER A 83 9.06 31.57 39.87
N SER A 84 7.77 31.46 40.25
CA SER A 84 7.36 31.38 41.66
C SER A 84 7.98 30.16 42.32
N LEU A 85 8.75 30.40 43.38
CA LEU A 85 9.39 29.39 44.25
C LEU A 85 8.44 28.24 44.63
N TRP A 86 7.16 28.55 44.89
CA TRP A 86 6.10 27.59 45.20
C TRP A 86 5.82 26.55 44.11
N LYS A 87 5.95 26.89 42.82
CA LYS A 87 5.76 25.94 41.71
C LYS A 87 6.97 25.03 41.48
N LYS A 88 8.18 25.46 41.90
CA LYS A 88 9.38 24.61 41.94
C LYS A 88 9.30 23.57 43.06
N VAL A 89 8.72 23.94 44.21
CA VAL A 89 8.46 23.01 45.32
C VAL A 89 7.40 21.96 44.96
N ALA A 90 6.39 22.31 44.15
CA ALA A 90 5.27 21.43 43.81
C ALA A 90 5.55 20.36 42.72
N ARG A 91 6.78 20.26 42.17
CA ARG A 91 7.17 19.30 41.09
C ARG A 91 6.17 19.15 39.93
N ARG A 92 5.35 20.17 39.63
CA ARG A 92 4.50 20.18 38.43
C ARG A 92 5.37 20.47 37.21
N ASN A 93 5.22 19.71 36.14
CA ASN A 93 5.93 19.93 34.89
C ASN A 93 5.84 21.40 34.48
N GLN A 94 6.99 22.08 34.46
CA GLN A 94 7.13 23.51 34.15
C GLN A 94 7.46 23.71 32.67
N GLN A 95 6.78 22.98 31.78
CA GLN A 95 6.98 23.20 30.36
C GLN A 95 6.44 24.59 30.00
N PRO A 96 7.18 25.38 29.20
CA PRO A 96 6.66 26.64 28.69
C PRO A 96 5.42 26.35 27.83
N GLU A 97 4.30 26.98 28.16
CA GLU A 97 3.07 26.90 27.36
C GLU A 97 3.23 27.86 26.17
N ARG A 98 3.31 27.30 24.96
CA ARG A 98 3.29 28.07 23.70
C ARG A 98 1.89 28.64 23.47
N SER A 99 1.80 29.76 22.76
CA SER A 99 0.50 30.33 22.40
C SER A 99 -0.35 29.31 21.62
N ASP A 100 -1.61 29.18 22.03
CA ASP A 100 -2.60 28.32 21.42
C ASP A 100 -3.55 29.08 20.47
N VAL A 101 -3.18 30.31 20.06
CA VAL A 101 -4.10 31.21 19.33
C VAL A 101 -4.45 30.67 17.94
N LEU A 102 -3.49 30.02 17.26
CA LEU A 102 -3.75 29.40 15.96
C LEU A 102 -4.62 28.14 16.12
N GLN A 103 -4.45 27.40 17.21
CA GLN A 103 -5.21 26.22 17.56
C GLN A 103 -6.66 26.62 17.88
N ILE A 104 -6.87 27.66 18.69
CA ILE A 104 -8.19 28.24 18.98
C ILE A 104 -8.84 28.72 17.68
N ALA A 105 -8.12 29.46 16.82
CA ALA A 105 -8.62 29.88 15.52
C ALA A 105 -9.04 28.69 14.65
N THR A 106 -8.24 27.64 14.64
CA THR A 106 -8.54 26.40 13.90
C THR A 106 -9.83 25.75 14.37
N VAL A 107 -10.09 25.75 15.69
CA VAL A 107 -11.30 25.18 16.28
C VAL A 107 -12.53 26.07 16.05
N ARG A 108 -12.38 27.39 16.13
CA ARG A 108 -13.53 28.32 16.26
C ARG A 108 -13.79 29.24 15.08
N CYS A 109 -12.79 29.48 14.24
CA CYS A 109 -12.84 30.51 13.20
C CYS A 109 -12.95 29.93 11.79
N GLY A 110 -13.16 30.81 10.81
CA GLY A 110 -13.13 30.47 9.38
C GLY A 110 -11.71 30.45 8.77
N PRO A 111 -11.56 29.92 7.55
CA PRO A 111 -10.26 29.72 6.91
C PRO A 111 -9.47 31.02 6.69
N MET A 112 -10.13 32.16 6.45
CA MET A 112 -9.44 33.44 6.24
C MET A 112 -8.71 33.94 7.49
N LEU A 113 -9.27 33.71 8.68
CA LEU A 113 -8.63 34.09 9.94
C LEU A 113 -7.46 33.14 10.24
N VAL A 114 -7.69 31.84 10.03
CA VAL A 114 -6.63 30.82 10.15
C VAL A 114 -5.47 31.14 9.21
N GLU A 115 -5.74 31.52 7.96
CA GLU A 115 -4.71 31.90 6.97
C GLU A 115 -3.90 33.11 7.44
N ALA A 116 -4.56 34.13 8.02
CA ALA A 116 -3.88 35.31 8.54
C ALA A 116 -2.90 34.98 9.67
N LEU A 117 -3.26 34.05 10.57
CA LEU A 117 -2.40 33.60 11.66
C LEU A 117 -1.33 32.61 11.17
N ALA A 118 -1.69 31.65 10.32
CA ALA A 118 -0.78 30.66 9.75
C ALA A 118 0.36 31.31 8.95
N ALA A 119 0.09 32.42 8.26
CA ALA A 119 1.12 33.21 7.56
C ALA A 119 2.21 33.80 8.47
N LYS A 120 1.98 33.84 9.79
CA LYS A 120 2.92 34.32 10.82
C LYS A 120 3.33 33.23 11.81
N ALA A 121 2.83 32.02 11.66
CA ALA A 121 3.12 30.90 12.54
C ALA A 121 4.46 30.24 12.19
N ASP A 122 5.15 29.71 13.19
CA ASP A 122 6.28 28.81 12.99
C ASP A 122 5.82 27.37 12.81
N GLN A 123 6.77 26.49 12.48
CA GLN A 123 6.48 25.09 12.14
C GLN A 123 5.77 24.36 13.29
N GLU A 124 6.22 24.52 14.53
CA GLU A 124 5.64 23.85 15.69
C GLU A 124 4.17 24.25 15.90
N ASN A 125 3.83 25.53 15.69
CA ASN A 125 2.43 25.97 15.76
C ASN A 125 1.58 25.47 14.59
N LEU A 126 2.13 25.44 13.37
CA LEU A 126 1.43 24.91 12.19
C LEU A 126 1.11 23.43 12.35
N ASP A 127 2.07 22.63 12.83
CA ASP A 127 1.94 21.19 13.03
C ASP A 127 0.88 20.89 14.12
N ASN A 128 0.96 21.61 15.24
CA ASN A 128 -0.04 21.50 16.30
C ASN A 128 -1.45 21.90 15.81
N ALA A 129 -1.56 22.97 15.03
CA ALA A 129 -2.85 23.40 14.47
C ALA A 129 -3.43 22.38 13.49
N LEU A 130 -2.60 21.68 12.71
CA LEU A 130 -3.05 20.68 11.75
C LEU A 130 -3.83 19.54 12.42
N HIS A 131 -3.39 19.08 13.61
CA HIS A 131 -4.13 18.11 14.41
C HIS A 131 -5.56 18.58 14.73
N TYR A 132 -5.74 19.84 15.18
CA TYR A 132 -7.07 20.40 15.45
C TYR A 132 -7.91 20.56 14.17
N GLY A 133 -7.28 20.91 13.04
CA GLY A 133 -7.95 20.95 11.74
C GLY A 133 -8.50 19.58 11.35
N LEU A 134 -7.74 18.51 11.61
CA LEU A 134 -8.17 17.14 11.39
C LEU A 134 -9.32 16.78 12.32
N LEU A 135 -9.24 17.07 13.63
CA LEU A 135 -10.34 16.82 14.55
C LEU A 135 -11.64 17.50 14.13
N ARG A 136 -11.55 18.72 13.58
CA ARG A 136 -12.70 19.48 13.06
C ARG A 136 -13.24 18.95 11.73
N ARG A 137 -12.45 18.18 10.98
CA ARG A 137 -12.79 17.62 9.65
C ARG A 137 -13.14 18.71 8.61
N ASP A 138 -12.53 19.89 8.74
CA ASP A 138 -12.80 21.05 7.87
C ASP A 138 -11.72 21.16 6.78
N LEU A 139 -12.10 20.82 5.54
CA LEU A 139 -11.18 20.73 4.39
C LEU A 139 -10.52 22.07 4.05
N ASP A 140 -11.22 23.19 4.20
CA ASP A 140 -10.68 24.51 3.86
C ASP A 140 -9.57 24.91 4.85
N ILE A 141 -9.80 24.62 6.13
CA ILE A 141 -8.81 24.86 7.18
C ILE A 141 -7.58 23.96 6.99
N LEU A 142 -7.79 22.67 6.70
CA LEU A 142 -6.70 21.74 6.40
C LEU A 142 -5.88 22.21 5.20
N ALA A 143 -6.53 22.62 4.12
CA ALA A 143 -5.88 23.14 2.93
C ALA A 143 -5.04 24.39 3.22
N VAL A 144 -5.55 25.32 4.03
CA VAL A 144 -4.81 26.51 4.48
C VAL A 144 -3.57 26.12 5.28
N LEU A 145 -3.70 25.26 6.30
CA LEU A 145 -2.58 24.86 7.15
C LEU A 145 -1.48 24.14 6.36
N LEU A 146 -1.87 23.20 5.48
CA LEU A 146 -0.94 22.47 4.61
C LEU A 146 -0.26 23.39 3.59
N LYS A 147 -0.99 24.34 3.00
CA LYS A 147 -0.44 25.36 2.08
C LYS A 147 0.62 26.21 2.77
N HIS A 148 0.46 26.47 4.07
CA HIS A 148 1.43 27.21 4.88
C HIS A 148 2.56 26.35 5.45
N GLY A 149 2.59 25.05 5.14
CA GLY A 149 3.72 24.17 5.44
C GLY A 149 3.57 23.31 6.69
N ALA A 150 2.36 23.18 7.24
CA ALA A 150 2.09 22.22 8.30
C ALA A 150 2.49 20.79 7.85
N ASP A 151 3.12 20.05 8.75
CA ASP A 151 3.73 18.75 8.49
C ASP A 151 2.88 17.61 9.07
N PRO A 152 2.32 16.73 8.23
CA PRO A 152 1.55 15.59 8.70
C PRO A 152 2.42 14.37 9.06
N ALA A 153 3.76 14.46 9.03
CA ALA A 153 4.65 13.32 9.25
C ALA A 153 4.39 12.58 10.57
N GLU A 154 4.13 13.32 11.65
CA GLU A 154 3.92 12.78 13.01
C GLU A 154 2.43 12.52 13.34
N LEU A 155 1.51 12.76 12.40
CA LEU A 155 0.07 12.61 12.60
C LEU A 155 -0.40 11.17 12.32
N HIS A 156 0.29 10.19 12.91
CA HIS A 156 0.05 8.77 12.64
C HIS A 156 -1.39 8.34 12.94
N GLU A 157 -1.89 8.67 14.14
CA GLU A 157 -3.24 8.30 14.59
C GLU A 157 -4.33 9.00 13.77
N ASP A 158 -4.12 10.28 13.42
CA ASP A 158 -5.09 11.02 12.61
C ASP A 158 -5.15 10.50 11.18
N PHE A 159 -4.00 10.16 10.59
CA PHE A 159 -3.93 9.59 9.25
C PHE A 159 -4.55 8.18 9.20
N GLU A 160 -4.22 7.33 10.17
CA GLU A 160 -4.84 6.01 10.31
C GLU A 160 -6.36 6.13 10.46
N LYS A 161 -6.84 7.03 11.31
CA LYS A 161 -8.27 7.29 11.49
C LYS A 161 -8.93 7.74 10.18
N ALA A 162 -8.30 8.63 9.41
CA ALA A 162 -8.80 9.04 8.11
C ALA A 162 -8.92 7.86 7.14
N MET A 163 -7.95 6.94 7.15
CA MET A 163 -7.99 5.70 6.36
C MET A 163 -9.11 4.75 6.81
N ILE A 164 -9.29 4.54 8.13
CA ILE A 164 -10.34 3.68 8.69
C ILE A 164 -11.73 4.24 8.32
N CYS A 165 -11.92 5.55 8.49
CA CYS A 165 -13.17 6.23 8.17
C CYS A 165 -13.38 6.46 6.67
N SER A 166 -12.42 6.07 5.82
CA SER A 166 -12.45 6.27 4.36
C SER A 166 -12.68 7.74 3.96
N GLU A 167 -12.06 8.68 4.67
CA GLU A 167 -12.17 10.12 4.47
C GLU A 167 -11.32 10.57 3.27
N THR A 168 -11.77 10.24 2.05
CA THR A 168 -10.97 10.35 0.82
C THR A 168 -10.42 11.75 0.56
N ASP A 169 -11.17 12.82 0.84
CA ASP A 169 -10.73 14.19 0.63
C ASP A 169 -9.63 14.61 1.61
N ILE A 170 -9.73 14.17 2.87
CA ILE A 170 -8.69 14.41 3.88
C ILE A 170 -7.42 13.66 3.49
N ILE A 171 -7.53 12.36 3.15
CA ILE A 171 -6.38 11.56 2.71
C ILE A 171 -5.72 12.20 1.48
N ARG A 172 -6.51 12.67 0.51
CA ARG A 172 -6.00 13.35 -0.68
C ARG A 172 -5.23 14.61 -0.31
N LEU A 173 -5.78 15.47 0.56
CA LEU A 173 -5.11 16.69 1.01
C LEU A 173 -3.78 16.39 1.71
N LEU A 174 -3.77 15.44 2.65
CA LEU A 174 -2.57 15.08 3.40
C LEU A 174 -1.48 14.49 2.50
N VAL A 175 -1.84 13.60 1.58
CA VAL A 175 -0.87 12.90 0.71
C VAL A 175 -0.39 13.77 -0.46
N SER A 176 -1.23 14.67 -0.97
CA SER A 176 -0.90 15.55 -2.10
C SER A 176 -0.28 16.88 -1.67
N GLY A 177 -0.20 17.13 -0.36
CA GLY A 177 0.38 18.35 0.20
C GLY A 177 1.89 18.51 -0.07
N PRO A 178 2.45 19.69 0.23
CA PRO A 178 3.88 19.96 0.07
C PRO A 178 4.74 19.07 0.98
N LYS A 179 4.21 18.72 2.15
CA LYS A 179 4.74 17.73 3.07
C LYS A 179 3.76 16.56 3.15
N ARG A 180 4.27 15.38 3.52
CA ARG A 180 3.53 14.11 3.43
C ARG A 180 3.57 13.35 4.75
N PRO A 181 2.56 12.50 5.02
CA PRO A 181 2.63 11.53 6.10
C PRO A 181 3.89 10.67 5.97
N CYS A 182 4.38 10.13 7.09
CA CYS A 182 5.56 9.28 7.07
C CYS A 182 5.35 8.04 6.17
N VAL A 183 6.45 7.51 5.61
CA VAL A 183 6.40 6.39 4.66
C VAL A 183 5.79 5.14 5.28
N ASP A 184 6.00 4.89 6.56
CA ASP A 184 5.41 3.74 7.26
C ASP A 184 3.87 3.83 7.29
N CYS A 185 3.31 4.99 7.63
CA CYS A 185 1.86 5.22 7.56
C CYS A 185 1.30 5.02 6.15
N LEU A 186 2.00 5.52 5.12
CA LEU A 186 1.60 5.32 3.73
C LEU A 186 1.62 3.84 3.33
N SER A 187 2.64 3.10 3.78
CA SER A 187 2.86 1.69 3.43
C SER A 187 1.86 0.76 4.12
N VAL A 188 1.57 0.99 5.41
CA VAL A 188 0.49 0.30 6.16
C VAL A 188 -0.86 0.48 5.44
N SER A 189 -1.10 1.69 4.94
CA SER A 189 -2.38 2.10 4.34
C SER A 189 -2.68 1.46 2.98
N LEU A 190 -1.67 0.87 2.30
CA LEU A 190 -1.87 0.20 1.02
C LEU A 190 -2.87 -0.96 1.12
N ALA A 191 -2.76 -1.77 2.17
CA ALA A 191 -3.66 -2.91 2.39
C ALA A 191 -5.10 -2.45 2.63
N MET A 192 -5.29 -1.38 3.41
CA MET A 192 -6.60 -0.78 3.66
C MET A 192 -7.21 -0.19 2.37
N ALA A 193 -6.42 0.49 1.55
CA ALA A 193 -6.91 1.03 0.27
C ALA A 193 -7.36 -0.09 -0.68
N VAL A 194 -6.64 -1.22 -0.71
CA VAL A 194 -7.05 -2.42 -1.46
C VAL A 194 -8.35 -2.99 -0.91
N GLN A 195 -8.45 -3.17 0.41
CA GLN A 195 -9.62 -3.72 1.10
C GLN A 195 -10.88 -2.87 0.86
N ASN A 196 -10.75 -1.55 0.96
CA ASN A 196 -11.85 -0.61 0.81
C ASN A 196 -12.23 -0.36 -0.67
N GLY A 197 -11.47 -0.93 -1.62
CA GLY A 197 -11.71 -0.67 -3.04
C GLY A 197 -11.41 0.77 -3.44
N ALA A 198 -10.56 1.49 -2.71
CA ALA A 198 -10.26 2.89 -2.94
C ALA A 198 -9.13 3.07 -3.98
N THR A 199 -9.44 2.86 -5.26
CA THR A 199 -8.45 2.88 -6.37
C THR A 199 -7.62 4.17 -6.41
N GLU A 200 -8.29 5.31 -6.25
CA GLU A 200 -7.63 6.62 -6.33
C GLU A 200 -6.70 6.87 -5.14
N ILE A 201 -7.12 6.49 -3.93
CA ILE A 201 -6.27 6.54 -2.75
C ILE A 201 -5.06 5.61 -2.92
N LEU A 202 -5.28 4.39 -3.44
CA LEU A 202 -4.18 3.45 -3.71
C LEU A 202 -3.13 4.06 -4.66
N ARG A 203 -3.57 4.75 -5.73
CA ARG A 203 -2.65 5.45 -6.65
C ARG A 203 -1.89 6.57 -5.94
N LEU A 204 -2.57 7.37 -5.13
CA LEU A 204 -1.93 8.46 -4.37
C LEU A 204 -0.87 7.92 -3.40
N LEU A 205 -1.19 6.89 -2.63
CA LEU A 205 -0.26 6.26 -1.68
C LEU A 205 0.99 5.71 -2.40
N VAL A 206 0.78 4.99 -3.50
CA VAL A 206 1.89 4.44 -4.30
C VAL A 206 2.74 5.57 -4.91
N ALA A 207 2.12 6.60 -5.51
CA ALA A 207 2.83 7.76 -6.04
C ALA A 207 3.58 8.55 -4.96
N ALA A 208 3.10 8.51 -3.72
CA ALA A 208 3.72 9.14 -2.57
C ALA A 208 4.94 8.38 -2.01
N GLY A 209 5.22 7.16 -2.50
CA GLY A 209 6.37 6.37 -2.08
C GLY A 209 6.06 5.28 -1.06
N ALA A 210 4.79 4.91 -0.88
CA ALA A 210 4.43 3.76 -0.06
C ALA A 210 5.13 2.48 -0.55
N ASP A 211 5.66 1.68 0.37
CA ASP A 211 6.37 0.45 0.07
C ASP A 211 5.39 -0.72 -0.15
N PRO A 212 5.26 -1.26 -1.38
CA PRO A 212 4.39 -2.40 -1.65
C PRO A 212 4.88 -3.70 -0.98
N ASN A 213 6.08 -3.72 -0.39
CA ASN A 213 6.64 -4.87 0.33
C ASN A 213 6.25 -4.91 1.81
N TYR A 214 5.63 -3.85 2.33
CA TYR A 214 5.22 -3.78 3.73
C TYR A 214 4.33 -4.95 4.13
N GLY A 215 4.57 -5.49 5.33
CA GLY A 215 3.88 -6.68 5.82
C GLY A 215 4.04 -7.88 4.89
N LEU A 216 5.25 -8.11 4.36
CA LEU A 216 5.55 -9.18 3.39
C LEU A 216 4.70 -9.08 2.10
N GLY A 217 4.41 -7.86 1.65
CA GLY A 217 3.58 -7.63 0.46
C GLY A 217 2.11 -7.93 0.68
N THR A 218 1.58 -7.66 1.89
CA THR A 218 0.17 -7.93 2.22
C THR A 218 -0.79 -7.27 1.22
N ALA A 219 -0.54 -6.03 0.80
CA ALA A 219 -1.36 -5.34 -0.18
C ALA A 219 -1.38 -6.04 -1.55
N LEU A 220 -0.22 -6.55 -2.01
CA LEU A 220 -0.11 -7.32 -3.26
C LEU A 220 -0.90 -8.63 -3.16
N ALA A 221 -0.73 -9.36 -2.06
CA ALA A 221 -1.45 -10.60 -1.80
C ALA A 221 -2.98 -10.39 -1.74
N MET A 222 -3.43 -9.32 -1.08
CA MET A 222 -4.85 -8.95 -1.02
C MET A 222 -5.40 -8.57 -2.39
N ALA A 223 -4.66 -7.82 -3.20
CA ALA A 223 -5.09 -7.47 -4.56
C ALA A 223 -5.29 -8.71 -5.44
N VAL A 224 -4.39 -9.70 -5.31
CA VAL A 224 -4.52 -11.00 -5.98
C VAL A 224 -5.71 -11.79 -5.46
N GLY A 225 -5.85 -11.91 -4.13
CA GLY A 225 -6.97 -12.61 -3.50
C GLY A 225 -8.33 -12.03 -3.88
N ALA A 226 -8.42 -10.71 -3.99
CA ALA A 226 -9.62 -9.98 -4.42
C ALA A 226 -9.80 -9.94 -5.95
N GLN A 227 -8.93 -10.58 -6.73
CA GLN A 227 -9.00 -10.64 -8.20
C GLN A 227 -8.94 -9.26 -8.88
N LYS A 228 -8.28 -8.29 -8.25
CA LYS A 228 -8.12 -6.91 -8.76
C LYS A 228 -6.80 -6.75 -9.50
N ILE A 229 -6.81 -7.07 -10.80
CA ILE A 229 -5.62 -6.94 -11.67
C ILE A 229 -5.11 -5.50 -11.69
N ASP A 230 -6.01 -4.52 -11.75
CA ASP A 230 -5.63 -3.11 -11.78
C ASP A 230 -4.87 -2.69 -10.52
N TYR A 231 -5.21 -3.27 -9.36
CA TYR A 231 -4.58 -2.92 -8.09
C TYR A 231 -3.20 -3.53 -8.00
N LEU A 232 -3.06 -4.78 -8.45
CA LEU A 232 -1.76 -5.43 -8.60
C LEU A 232 -0.84 -4.61 -9.53
N ARG A 233 -1.37 -4.11 -10.65
CA ARG A 233 -0.62 -3.25 -11.57
C ARG A 233 -0.21 -1.93 -10.92
N ILE A 234 -1.12 -1.24 -10.23
CA ILE A 234 -0.82 0.01 -9.53
C ILE A 234 0.30 -0.21 -8.52
N LEU A 235 0.19 -1.24 -7.68
CA LEU A 235 1.18 -1.57 -6.65
C LEU A 235 2.57 -1.89 -7.23
N ILE A 236 2.65 -2.58 -8.37
CA ILE A 236 3.92 -2.95 -9.02
C ILE A 236 4.52 -1.78 -9.83
N SER A 237 3.70 -0.85 -10.32
CA SER A 237 4.14 0.25 -11.17
C SER A 237 4.62 1.48 -10.38
N GLY A 238 4.68 1.37 -9.05
CA GLY A 238 5.12 2.43 -8.16
C GLY A 238 6.61 2.77 -8.24
N PRO A 239 7.03 3.87 -7.59
CA PRO A 239 8.44 4.24 -7.48
C PRO A 239 9.24 3.25 -6.65
N VAL A 240 8.61 2.62 -5.64
CA VAL A 240 9.22 1.56 -4.84
C VAL A 240 9.00 0.21 -5.51
N ARG A 241 10.08 -0.51 -5.78
CA ARG A 241 10.03 -1.79 -6.49
C ARG A 241 9.50 -2.90 -5.57
N ALA A 242 8.55 -3.69 -6.09
CA ALA A 242 8.14 -4.93 -5.44
C ALA A 242 9.29 -5.96 -5.45
N SER A 243 9.55 -6.54 -4.28
CA SER A 243 10.60 -7.52 -4.03
C SER A 243 10.22 -8.89 -4.57
N GLU A 244 11.23 -9.72 -4.84
CA GLU A 244 11.03 -11.09 -5.31
C GLU A 244 10.17 -11.90 -4.33
N ALA A 245 10.38 -11.72 -3.02
CA ALA A 245 9.65 -12.42 -1.96
C ALA A 245 8.17 -12.00 -1.85
N SER A 246 7.86 -10.71 -1.93
CA SER A 246 6.48 -10.23 -1.93
C SER A 246 5.72 -10.68 -3.17
N LEU A 247 6.39 -10.66 -4.33
CA LEU A 247 5.84 -11.17 -5.59
C LEU A 247 5.66 -12.70 -5.57
N ASP A 248 6.54 -13.45 -4.91
CA ASP A 248 6.41 -14.90 -4.70
C ASP A 248 5.17 -15.24 -3.88
N ILE A 249 4.91 -14.49 -2.81
CA ILE A 249 3.69 -14.62 -1.99
C ILE A 249 2.45 -14.37 -2.85
N ALA A 250 2.42 -13.25 -3.57
CA ALA A 250 1.30 -12.90 -4.44
C ALA A 250 1.05 -13.96 -5.52
N LEU A 251 2.11 -14.48 -6.16
CA LEU A 251 2.03 -15.58 -7.12
C LEU A 251 1.46 -16.85 -6.49
N GLY A 252 1.88 -17.20 -5.28
CA GLY A 252 1.34 -18.38 -4.59
C GLY A 252 -0.15 -18.25 -4.26
N VAL A 253 -0.62 -17.05 -3.87
CA VAL A 253 -2.05 -16.78 -3.67
C VAL A 253 -2.81 -16.99 -4.99
N ALA A 254 -2.29 -16.49 -6.11
CA ALA A 254 -2.92 -16.68 -7.42
C ALA A 254 -3.01 -18.16 -7.81
N HIS A 255 -1.91 -18.90 -7.61
CA HIS A 255 -1.85 -20.33 -7.89
C HIS A 255 -2.80 -21.16 -7.01
N GLN A 256 -2.96 -20.79 -5.74
CA GLN A 256 -3.93 -21.44 -4.83
C GLN A 256 -5.39 -21.16 -5.24
N ASN A 257 -5.69 -19.95 -5.71
CA ASN A 257 -7.03 -19.57 -6.13
C ASN A 257 -7.46 -20.14 -7.48
N LEU A 258 -6.51 -20.64 -8.28
CA LEU A 258 -6.77 -21.29 -9.57
C LEU A 258 -7.73 -22.48 -9.46
N TRP A 259 -7.87 -23.07 -8.26
CA TRP A 259 -8.75 -24.20 -7.99
C TRP A 259 -10.18 -23.80 -7.62
N ASN A 260 -10.42 -22.52 -7.33
CA ASN A 260 -11.66 -22.00 -6.75
C ASN A 260 -12.35 -20.91 -7.60
N SER A 261 -11.75 -20.43 -8.69
CA SER A 261 -12.19 -19.20 -9.40
C SER A 261 -11.85 -19.22 -10.90
N ASP A 262 -12.21 -18.14 -11.62
CA ASP A 262 -11.90 -17.94 -13.04
C ASP A 262 -10.40 -18.06 -13.32
N ASP A 263 -10.06 -19.16 -13.99
CA ASP A 263 -8.71 -19.57 -14.38
C ASP A 263 -8.02 -18.51 -15.26
N ALA A 264 -8.75 -17.64 -15.97
CA ALA A 264 -8.15 -16.56 -16.76
C ALA A 264 -7.49 -15.45 -15.93
N ILE A 265 -8.20 -14.95 -14.92
CA ILE A 265 -7.71 -13.84 -14.08
C ILE A 265 -6.48 -14.28 -13.29
N GLN A 266 -6.53 -15.47 -12.68
CA GLN A 266 -5.42 -15.98 -11.87
C GLN A 266 -4.16 -16.22 -12.71
N ARG A 267 -4.30 -16.76 -13.94
CA ARG A 267 -3.17 -16.88 -14.86
C ARG A 267 -2.57 -15.54 -15.22
N GLN A 268 -3.40 -14.54 -15.52
CA GLN A 268 -2.91 -13.21 -15.83
C GLN A 268 -2.16 -12.58 -14.65
N MET A 269 -2.65 -12.77 -13.42
CA MET A 269 -1.96 -12.31 -12.22
C MET A 269 -0.62 -13.02 -12.01
N MET A 270 -0.56 -14.35 -12.19
CA MET A 270 0.71 -15.09 -12.14
C MET A 270 1.69 -14.58 -13.20
N GLU A 271 1.22 -14.34 -14.43
CA GLU A 271 2.05 -13.79 -15.50
C GLU A 271 2.61 -12.41 -15.13
N ILE A 272 1.80 -11.53 -14.53
CA ILE A 272 2.26 -10.21 -14.04
C ILE A 272 3.34 -10.39 -12.97
N CYS A 273 3.12 -11.27 -11.98
CA CYS A 273 4.10 -11.52 -10.92
C CYS A 273 5.42 -12.08 -11.48
N LEU A 274 5.36 -13.05 -12.40
CA LEU A 274 6.54 -13.63 -13.05
C LEU A 274 7.32 -12.57 -13.85
N LYS A 275 6.62 -11.75 -14.65
CA LYS A 275 7.23 -10.64 -15.40
C LYS A 275 7.85 -9.57 -14.48
N ALA A 276 7.26 -9.35 -13.30
CA ALA A 276 7.79 -8.43 -12.30
C ALA A 276 9.02 -9.00 -11.54
N GLY A 277 9.30 -10.30 -11.68
CA GLY A 277 10.46 -10.96 -11.09
C GLY A 277 10.16 -11.79 -9.85
N ALA A 278 8.95 -12.35 -9.71
CA ALA A 278 8.63 -13.30 -8.63
C ALA A 278 9.63 -14.46 -8.61
N ARG A 279 10.25 -14.69 -7.43
CA ARG A 279 11.15 -15.82 -7.17
C ARG A 279 11.06 -16.21 -5.70
N GLY A 280 11.12 -17.52 -5.45
CA GLY A 280 11.02 -18.08 -4.11
C GLY A 280 10.31 -19.42 -4.12
N GLU A 281 9.99 -19.91 -2.93
CA GLU A 281 9.46 -21.25 -2.72
C GLU A 281 8.13 -21.48 -3.46
N ARG A 282 7.25 -20.47 -3.54
CA ARG A 282 5.93 -20.64 -4.19
C ARG A 282 6.07 -20.69 -5.71
N THR A 283 6.97 -19.88 -6.25
CA THR A 283 7.32 -19.86 -7.67
C THR A 283 8.01 -21.16 -8.07
N GLU A 284 8.92 -21.67 -7.26
CA GLU A 284 9.51 -22.99 -7.45
C GLU A 284 8.46 -24.10 -7.38
N ARG A 285 7.53 -24.04 -6.42
CA ARG A 285 6.41 -25.00 -6.33
C ARG A 285 5.50 -24.96 -7.56
N LEU A 286 5.28 -23.78 -8.16
CA LEU A 286 4.55 -23.63 -9.43
C LEU A 286 5.27 -24.37 -10.57
N PHE A 287 6.58 -24.20 -10.71
CA PHE A 287 7.35 -24.82 -11.78
C PHE A 287 7.62 -26.33 -11.58
N THR A 288 7.51 -26.82 -10.36
CA THR A 288 7.73 -28.23 -10.01
C THR A 288 6.41 -29.00 -9.90
N SER A 289 5.78 -29.00 -8.74
CA SER A 289 4.51 -29.68 -8.51
C SER A 289 3.34 -29.10 -9.34
N GLY A 290 3.34 -27.79 -9.57
CA GLY A 290 2.36 -27.12 -10.42
C GLY A 290 2.43 -27.59 -11.88
N LEU A 291 3.63 -27.84 -12.41
CA LEU A 291 3.82 -28.44 -13.74
C LEU A 291 3.10 -29.79 -13.85
N VAL A 292 3.39 -30.72 -12.94
CA VAL A 292 2.81 -32.06 -12.96
C VAL A 292 1.29 -32.00 -12.80
N ASN A 293 0.80 -31.16 -11.88
CA ASN A 293 -0.63 -30.97 -11.65
C ASN A 293 -1.35 -30.36 -12.86
N SER A 294 -0.72 -29.42 -13.57
CA SER A 294 -1.29 -28.80 -14.77
C SER A 294 -1.54 -29.85 -15.86
N VAL A 295 -0.62 -30.81 -16.04
CA VAL A 295 -0.81 -31.93 -16.97
C VAL A 295 -1.91 -32.87 -16.48
N LYS A 296 -1.85 -33.28 -15.20
CA LYS A 296 -2.83 -34.20 -14.60
C LYS A 296 -4.27 -33.68 -14.72
N LYS A 297 -4.45 -32.37 -14.59
CA LYS A 297 -5.75 -31.69 -14.67
C LYS A 297 -6.07 -31.12 -16.06
N ARG A 298 -5.22 -31.36 -17.06
CA ARG A 298 -5.39 -30.90 -18.45
C ARG A 298 -5.48 -29.37 -18.60
N GLN A 299 -4.77 -28.63 -17.76
CA GLN A 299 -4.71 -27.16 -17.78
C GLN A 299 -3.67 -26.69 -18.80
N SER A 300 -4.02 -26.74 -20.09
CA SER A 300 -3.12 -26.41 -21.20
C SER A 300 -2.54 -24.99 -21.11
N ARG A 301 -3.35 -24.00 -20.71
CA ARG A 301 -2.93 -22.61 -20.59
C ARG A 301 -1.98 -22.36 -19.42
N LEU A 302 -2.19 -23.03 -18.29
CA LEU A 302 -1.27 -22.96 -17.15
C LEU A 302 0.07 -23.64 -17.50
N LEU A 303 0.00 -24.79 -18.16
CA LEU A 303 1.19 -25.47 -18.66
C LEU A 303 1.99 -24.56 -19.60
N GLU A 304 1.31 -23.87 -20.53
CA GLU A 304 1.96 -22.92 -21.43
C GLU A 304 2.65 -21.78 -20.66
N LEU A 305 1.98 -21.20 -19.66
CA LEU A 305 2.58 -20.17 -18.80
C LEU A 305 3.85 -20.68 -18.09
N ILE A 306 3.80 -21.89 -17.53
CA ILE A 306 4.94 -22.51 -16.84
C ILE A 306 6.10 -22.72 -17.82
N LEU A 307 5.85 -23.34 -18.97
CA LEU A 307 6.88 -23.67 -19.95
C LEU A 307 7.51 -22.44 -20.62
N GLN A 308 6.78 -21.31 -20.69
CA GLN A 308 7.31 -20.04 -21.17
C GLN A 308 8.27 -19.37 -20.18
N ASN A 309 8.09 -19.60 -18.87
CA ASN A 309 8.84 -18.92 -17.82
C ASN A 309 9.94 -19.77 -17.18
N ALA A 310 9.88 -21.11 -17.30
CA ALA A 310 10.88 -22.00 -16.73
C ALA A 310 11.09 -23.27 -17.56
N ARG A 311 12.35 -23.73 -17.62
CA ARG A 311 12.66 -25.08 -18.13
C ARG A 311 12.37 -26.08 -17.01
N PRO A 312 11.54 -27.11 -17.25
CA PRO A 312 11.26 -28.11 -16.24
C PRO A 312 12.51 -28.94 -15.97
N ALA A 313 12.83 -29.13 -14.69
CA ALA A 313 13.93 -29.97 -14.25
C ALA A 313 13.42 -31.36 -13.83
N ASP A 314 14.30 -32.36 -13.91
CA ASP A 314 14.03 -33.67 -13.31
C ASP A 314 14.04 -33.57 -11.77
N PRO A 315 13.19 -34.35 -11.07
CA PRO A 315 12.32 -35.42 -11.57
C PRO A 315 10.96 -34.96 -12.10
N PHE A 316 10.62 -33.67 -11.96
CA PHE A 316 9.29 -33.15 -12.27
C PHE A 316 8.97 -33.17 -13.77
N HIS A 317 9.97 -32.94 -14.63
CA HIS A 317 9.81 -33.12 -16.08
C HIS A 317 9.41 -34.56 -16.43
N THR A 318 10.15 -35.53 -15.89
CA THR A 318 9.80 -36.96 -16.05
C THR A 318 8.38 -37.25 -15.57
N LEU A 319 8.00 -36.80 -14.38
CA LEU A 319 6.65 -37.02 -13.85
C LEU A 319 5.57 -36.41 -14.77
N ALA A 320 5.78 -35.20 -15.29
CA ALA A 320 4.86 -34.57 -16.22
C ALA A 320 4.70 -35.36 -17.52
N VAL A 321 5.79 -35.90 -18.09
CA VAL A 321 5.75 -36.77 -19.27
C VAL A 321 4.97 -38.05 -18.98
N LEU A 322 5.19 -38.68 -17.83
CA LEU A 322 4.47 -39.88 -17.44
C LEU A 322 2.97 -39.63 -17.27
N GLU A 323 2.58 -38.51 -16.67
CA GLU A 323 1.16 -38.13 -16.54
C GLU A 323 0.52 -37.82 -17.89
N ALA A 324 1.25 -37.22 -18.85
CA ALA A 324 0.75 -36.99 -20.20
C ALA A 324 0.47 -38.31 -20.93
N ILE A 325 1.34 -39.31 -20.80
CA ILE A 325 1.16 -40.67 -21.35
C ILE A 325 -0.05 -41.35 -20.72
N LYS A 326 -0.14 -41.37 -19.38
CA LYS A 326 -1.29 -41.96 -18.66
C LYS A 326 -2.61 -41.33 -19.07
N GLY A 327 -2.62 -40.02 -19.31
CA GLY A 327 -3.80 -39.27 -19.72
C GLY A 327 -4.10 -39.30 -21.22
N ASN A 328 -3.34 -40.02 -22.04
CA ASN A 328 -3.40 -39.98 -23.50
C ASN A 328 -3.41 -38.55 -24.06
N GLN A 329 -2.48 -37.71 -23.61
CA GLN A 329 -2.39 -36.30 -24.02
C GLN A 329 -1.30 -36.13 -25.08
N THR A 330 -1.56 -36.56 -26.31
CA THR A 330 -0.58 -36.56 -27.41
C THR A 330 0.05 -35.18 -27.67
N VAL A 331 -0.75 -34.12 -27.71
CA VAL A 331 -0.26 -32.74 -27.93
C VAL A 331 0.63 -32.26 -26.77
N THR A 332 0.20 -32.50 -25.52
CA THR A 332 0.98 -32.15 -24.32
C THR A 332 2.27 -32.95 -24.27
N LEU A 333 2.21 -34.24 -24.57
CA LEU A 333 3.37 -35.13 -24.61
C LEU A 333 4.39 -34.64 -25.63
N ALA A 334 3.97 -34.37 -26.88
CA ALA A 334 4.85 -33.85 -27.92
C ALA A 334 5.53 -32.54 -27.48
N ARG A 335 4.79 -31.63 -26.82
CA ARG A 335 5.35 -30.38 -26.29
C ARG A 335 6.41 -30.64 -25.21
N LEU A 336 6.14 -31.52 -24.25
CA LEU A 336 7.09 -31.86 -23.19
C LEU A 336 8.35 -32.57 -23.72
N LEU A 337 8.21 -33.41 -24.76
CA LEU A 337 9.33 -34.12 -25.39
C LEU A 337 10.23 -33.19 -26.20
N ARG A 338 9.69 -32.09 -26.76
CA ARG A 338 10.50 -31.06 -27.45
C ARG A 338 11.45 -30.29 -26.54
N LEU A 339 11.30 -30.43 -25.22
CA LEU A 339 12.18 -29.79 -24.23
C LEU A 339 13.47 -30.58 -23.99
N SER A 340 13.77 -31.59 -24.82
CA SER A 340 14.96 -32.45 -24.72
C SER A 340 15.06 -33.16 -23.36
N PRO A 341 14.08 -34.03 -23.02
CA PRO A 341 14.08 -34.79 -21.78
C PRO A 341 15.34 -35.64 -21.61
N SER A 342 15.69 -35.94 -20.36
CA SER A 342 16.83 -36.79 -20.03
C SER A 342 16.63 -38.23 -20.54
N GLN A 343 17.72 -38.98 -20.70
CA GLN A 343 17.63 -40.40 -21.08
C GLN A 343 16.81 -41.20 -20.04
N GLY A 344 16.96 -40.89 -18.75
CA GLY A 344 16.16 -41.49 -17.68
C GLY A 344 14.66 -41.23 -17.84
N CYS A 345 14.28 -40.00 -18.22
CA CYS A 345 12.91 -39.65 -18.57
C CYS A 345 12.40 -40.50 -19.74
N MET A 346 13.18 -40.62 -20.83
CA MET A 346 12.78 -41.38 -22.00
C MET A 346 12.58 -42.87 -21.69
N VAL A 347 13.48 -43.46 -20.88
CA VAL A 347 13.34 -44.85 -20.41
C VAL A 347 12.03 -45.04 -19.63
N ALA A 348 11.77 -44.16 -18.66
CA ALA A 348 10.55 -44.23 -17.85
C ALA A 348 9.29 -44.02 -18.72
N ALA A 349 9.34 -43.09 -19.68
CA ALA A 349 8.27 -42.81 -20.62
C ALA A 349 7.94 -44.03 -21.48
N THR A 350 8.96 -44.71 -22.04
CA THR A 350 8.74 -45.95 -22.81
C THR A 350 8.13 -47.04 -21.96
N ALA A 351 8.63 -47.25 -20.73
CA ALA A 351 8.09 -48.26 -19.83
C ALA A 351 6.63 -47.96 -19.43
N GLN A 352 6.24 -46.69 -19.35
CA GLN A 352 4.87 -46.28 -19.07
C GLN A 352 3.96 -46.41 -20.30
N ALA A 353 4.45 -46.09 -21.51
CA ALA A 353 3.70 -46.25 -22.75
C ALA A 353 3.32 -47.72 -23.02
N MET A 354 4.22 -48.65 -22.71
CA MET A 354 3.94 -50.09 -22.83
C MET A 354 2.85 -50.63 -21.89
N LYS A 355 2.41 -49.84 -20.90
CA LYS A 355 1.30 -50.18 -19.99
C LYS A 355 -0.06 -49.73 -20.53
N ILE A 356 -0.09 -49.01 -21.64
CA ILE A 356 -1.35 -48.58 -22.28
C ILE A 356 -2.06 -49.83 -22.83
N LYS A 357 -3.34 -49.99 -22.48
CA LYS A 357 -4.16 -51.14 -22.89
C LYS A 357 -4.59 -51.06 -24.36
N ASP A 358 -4.89 -49.85 -24.81
CA ASP A 358 -5.25 -49.58 -26.19
C ASP A 358 -4.02 -49.72 -27.09
N SER A 359 -4.07 -50.66 -28.03
CA SER A 359 -2.93 -50.98 -28.89
C SER A 359 -2.60 -49.84 -29.85
N GLU A 360 -3.60 -49.15 -30.40
CA GLU A 360 -3.39 -48.05 -31.35
C GLU A 360 -2.69 -46.88 -30.65
N VAL A 361 -3.24 -46.46 -29.51
CA VAL A 361 -2.65 -45.39 -28.68
C VAL A 361 -1.24 -45.77 -28.19
N MET A 362 -1.03 -47.03 -27.84
CA MET A 362 0.28 -47.54 -27.43
C MET A 362 1.29 -47.43 -28.57
N TYR A 363 0.94 -47.86 -29.79
CA TYR A 363 1.81 -47.76 -30.96
C TYR A 363 2.13 -46.31 -31.31
N GLU A 364 1.14 -45.42 -31.33
CA GLU A 364 1.34 -43.99 -31.60
C GLU A 364 2.28 -43.34 -30.56
N THR A 365 2.07 -43.65 -29.28
CA THR A 365 2.87 -43.10 -28.19
C THR A 365 4.31 -43.60 -28.27
N VAL A 366 4.52 -44.90 -28.53
CA VAL A 366 5.86 -45.49 -28.69
C VAL A 366 6.55 -44.94 -29.93
N ALA A 367 5.84 -44.81 -31.06
CA ALA A 367 6.38 -44.22 -32.28
C ALA A 367 6.84 -42.77 -32.06
N LEU A 368 6.04 -41.96 -31.35
CA LEU A 368 6.42 -40.60 -30.98
C LEU A 368 7.69 -40.60 -30.12
N LEU A 369 7.78 -41.47 -29.09
CA LEU A 369 8.98 -41.57 -28.26
C LEU A 369 10.20 -41.97 -29.09
N LEU A 370 10.09 -42.99 -29.94
CA LEU A 370 11.18 -43.45 -30.82
C LEU A 370 11.66 -42.35 -31.78
N SER A 371 10.74 -41.55 -32.33
CA SER A 371 11.06 -40.41 -33.19
C SER A 371 11.91 -39.34 -32.49
N MET A 372 11.86 -39.28 -31.16
CA MET A 372 12.66 -38.38 -30.32
C MET A 372 14.00 -39.01 -29.91
N GLY A 373 14.35 -40.19 -30.43
CA GLY A 373 15.68 -40.77 -30.31
C GLY A 373 15.94 -41.59 -29.04
N VAL A 374 14.93 -42.27 -28.47
CA VAL A 374 15.17 -43.24 -27.39
C VAL A 374 16.11 -44.32 -27.86
N ARG A 375 17.09 -44.67 -27.03
CA ARG A 375 18.09 -45.72 -27.31
C ARG A 375 18.25 -46.64 -26.09
N GLY A 376 18.80 -47.83 -26.32
CA GLY A 376 19.18 -48.77 -25.25
C GLY A 376 18.13 -49.83 -24.94
N ARG A 377 18.34 -50.55 -23.82
CA ARG A 377 17.52 -51.70 -23.38
C ARG A 377 16.01 -51.48 -23.39
N PRO A 378 15.46 -50.32 -22.99
CA PRO A 378 14.01 -50.10 -22.98
C PRO A 378 13.38 -50.16 -24.37
N VAL A 379 14.11 -49.78 -25.42
CA VAL A 379 13.66 -49.93 -26.81
C VAL A 379 13.64 -51.41 -27.21
N GLY A 380 14.63 -52.18 -26.78
CA GLY A 380 14.67 -53.63 -26.98
C GLY A 380 13.52 -54.34 -26.28
N ASP A 381 13.25 -53.99 -25.02
CA ASP A 381 12.15 -54.57 -24.25
C ASP A 381 10.78 -54.18 -24.84
N ALA A 382 10.61 -52.92 -25.25
CA ALA A 382 9.42 -52.46 -25.96
C ALA A 382 9.21 -53.23 -27.28
N PHE A 383 10.28 -53.44 -28.05
CA PHE A 383 10.24 -54.20 -29.30
C PHE A 383 9.82 -55.66 -29.06
N VAL A 384 10.44 -56.35 -28.09
CA VAL A 384 10.09 -57.73 -27.73
C VAL A 384 8.62 -57.84 -27.31
N GLN A 385 8.12 -56.88 -26.53
CA GLN A 385 6.73 -56.86 -26.07
C GLN A 385 5.75 -56.60 -27.23
N CYS A 386 6.06 -55.67 -28.15
CA CYS A 386 5.25 -55.45 -29.36
C CYS A 386 5.17 -56.71 -30.23
N VAL A 387 6.30 -57.41 -30.45
CA VAL A 387 6.33 -58.68 -31.19
C VAL A 387 5.45 -59.74 -30.50
N ARG A 388 5.50 -59.85 -29.16
CA ARG A 388 4.64 -60.77 -28.39
C ARG A 388 3.15 -60.46 -28.52
N LEU A 389 2.78 -59.18 -28.56
CA LEU A 389 1.39 -58.75 -28.73
C LEU A 389 0.88 -59.07 -30.15
N LEU A 390 1.71 -58.84 -31.18
CA LEU A 390 1.39 -59.22 -32.56
C LEU A 390 1.23 -60.73 -32.71
N SER A 391 2.10 -61.54 -32.10
CA SER A 391 1.99 -63.00 -32.14
C SER A 391 0.74 -63.54 -31.42
N ARG A 392 0.21 -62.81 -30.42
CA ARG A 392 -1.03 -63.17 -29.72
C ARG A 392 -2.30 -62.69 -30.46
N GLY A 393 -2.20 -61.63 -31.26
CA GLY A 393 -3.29 -61.17 -32.12
C GLY A 393 -3.47 -62.04 -33.38
N GLN A 394 -2.41 -62.73 -33.82
CA GLN A 394 -2.47 -63.66 -34.95
C GLN A 394 -3.05 -65.04 -34.59
N THR A 395 -3.21 -65.36 -33.30
CA THR A 395 -3.90 -66.58 -32.87
C THR A 395 -5.41 -66.31 -32.71
N SER A 396 -6.10 -66.03 -33.82
CA SER A 396 -7.54 -66.33 -33.88
C SER A 396 -7.71 -67.81 -34.23
N PRO A 397 -8.60 -68.57 -33.55
CA PRO A 397 -8.83 -69.97 -33.84
C PRO A 397 -9.69 -70.08 -35.12
N GLY A 398 -9.03 -70.11 -36.27
CA GLY A 398 -9.74 -70.15 -37.55
C GLY A 398 -8.83 -70.01 -38.75
N GLY A 399 -7.94 -70.99 -38.95
CA GLY A 399 -7.18 -71.15 -40.18
C GLY A 399 -6.83 -72.63 -40.33
N PRO A 400 -7.09 -73.25 -41.48
CA PRO A 400 -7.34 -74.68 -41.59
C PRO A 400 -6.07 -75.52 -41.42
N ASP A 401 -6.24 -76.71 -40.85
CA ASP A 401 -5.20 -77.74 -40.73
C ASP A 401 -4.60 -78.08 -42.10
N PRO A 402 -3.27 -78.30 -42.18
CA PRO A 402 -2.62 -78.67 -43.42
C PRO A 402 -2.76 -80.18 -43.66
N PHE A 403 -3.40 -80.54 -44.77
CA PHE A 403 -3.02 -81.72 -45.54
C PHE A 403 -1.96 -81.33 -46.56
#